data_AF-A0A563VNX2-F1
#
_entry.id   AF-A0A563VNX2-F1
#
_cell.length_a   1.000
_cell.length_b   1.000
_cell.length_c   1.000
_cell.angle_alpha   90.00
_cell.angle_beta   90.00
_cell.angle_gamma   90.00
#
_symmetry.space_group_name_H-M   'P 1'
#
loop_
_entity.id
_entity.type
_entity.pdbx_description
1 polymer ?
#
loop_
_entity_poly.entity_id
_entity_poly.type
_entity_poly.pdbx_seq_one_letter_code
_entity_poly.pdbx_strand_id
1 'polypeptide(L)'
;MLWVDSRGNDVTLCFISSQNVTRLSPEEFSISTTDPEFSGTGLKVASKVRVSRIVTLERRLITRRIGKLGINQIQQLNKILTTTFQL
;
A
#
# COMPACT_ATOMS: atom_id res chain seq x y z
N MET A 1 19.90 -9.56 -12.50
CA MET A 1 18.57 -10.16 -12.68
C MET A 1 17.90 -10.26 -11.33
N LEU A 2 16.80 -9.54 -11.10
CA LEU A 2 15.92 -9.76 -9.94
C LEU A 2 14.90 -10.83 -10.39
N TRP A 3 15.12 -12.07 -9.96
CA TRP A 3 14.14 -13.15 -10.16
C TRP A 3 13.09 -13.05 -9.06
N VAL A 4 11.82 -12.91 -9.42
CA VAL A 4 10.71 -12.98 -8.46
C VAL A 4 10.21 -14.42 -8.44
N ASP A 5 10.36 -15.11 -7.31
CA ASP A 5 9.70 -16.40 -7.12
C ASP A 5 8.27 -16.15 -6.69
N SER A 6 7.32 -16.30 -7.61
CA SER A 6 5.89 -16.15 -7.33
C SER A 6 5.33 -17.25 -6.41
N ARG A 7 6.11 -18.32 -6.15
CA ARG A 7 5.85 -19.37 -5.16
C ARG A 7 6.64 -19.19 -3.87
N GLY A 8 7.43 -18.13 -3.78
CA GLY A 8 8.24 -17.80 -2.62
C GLY A 8 7.38 -17.56 -1.38
N ASN A 9 7.91 -17.92 -0.22
CA ASN A 9 7.27 -17.66 1.06
C ASN A 9 7.35 -16.20 1.47
N ASP A 10 8.01 -15.33 0.71
CA ASP A 10 8.19 -13.92 1.04
C ASP A 10 7.21 -13.02 0.30
N VAL A 11 6.89 -11.88 0.91
CA VAL A 11 6.01 -10.86 0.35
C VAL A 11 6.51 -9.47 0.70
N THR A 12 6.49 -8.60 -0.29
CA THR A 12 6.86 -7.19 -0.18
C THR A 12 5.63 -6.36 0.17
N LEU A 13 5.70 -5.57 1.23
CA LEU A 13 4.59 -4.74 1.72
C LEU A 13 4.97 -3.26 1.79
N CYS A 14 4.00 -2.39 1.53
CA CYS A 14 4.05 -0.98 1.89
C CYS A 14 3.36 -0.76 3.25
N PHE A 15 3.85 0.20 4.02
CA PHE A 15 3.23 0.53 5.31
C PHE A 15 1.99 1.41 5.13
N ILE A 16 0.99 1.23 6.01
CA ILE A 16 -0.21 2.07 6.10
C ILE A 16 -0.25 2.70 7.50
N SER A 17 -0.61 3.98 7.58
CA SER A 17 -0.78 4.70 8.85
C SER A 17 -2.03 5.56 8.84
N SER A 18 -2.78 5.57 9.94
CA SER A 18 -3.91 6.49 10.14
C SER A 18 -3.51 7.79 10.84
N GLN A 19 -2.21 8.03 11.03
CA GLN A 19 -1.69 9.24 11.67
C GLN A 19 -1.25 10.27 10.63
N ASN A 20 -1.48 11.56 10.91
CA ASN A 20 -1.05 12.69 10.09
C ASN A 20 -1.46 12.54 8.61
N VAL A 21 -2.69 12.09 8.35
CA VAL A 21 -3.20 11.78 7.00
C VAL A 21 -3.30 13.03 6.12
N THR A 22 -3.42 14.22 6.72
CA THR A 22 -3.44 15.51 6.02
C THR A 22 -2.05 16.02 5.63
N ARG A 23 -0.97 15.43 6.16
CA ARG A 23 0.41 15.79 5.83
C ARG A 23 1.07 14.63 5.10
N LEU A 24 1.12 14.74 3.77
CA LEU A 24 1.70 13.76 2.87
C LEU A 24 3.09 14.19 2.43
N SER A 25 4.04 13.25 2.39
CA SER A 25 5.25 13.40 1.58
C SER A 25 4.98 12.98 0.12
N PRO A 26 5.87 13.30 -0.83
CA PRO A 26 5.70 12.94 -2.25
C PRO A 26 5.55 11.43 -2.50
N GLU A 27 6.07 10.60 -1.60
CA GLU A 27 6.03 9.14 -1.66
C GLU A 27 4.84 8.56 -0.85
N GLU A 28 3.92 9.40 -0.42
CA GLU A 28 2.73 9.02 0.34
C GLU A 28 1.46 9.43 -0.42
N PHE A 29 0.38 8.68 -0.20
CA PHE A 29 -0.96 9.14 -0.59
C PHE A 29 -2.01 8.75 0.44
N SER A 30 -3.05 9.58 0.56
CA SER A 30 -4.18 9.33 1.44
C SER A 30 -5.25 8.47 0.77
N ILE A 31 -5.82 7.55 1.54
CA ILE A 31 -7.08 6.86 1.26
C ILE A 31 -8.14 7.54 2.14
N SER A 32 -9.01 8.34 1.51
CA SER A 32 -10.09 9.08 2.18
C SER A 32 -11.30 8.18 2.44
N THR A 33 -12.02 8.39 3.54
CA THR A 33 -13.31 7.72 3.80
C THR A 33 -14.40 8.10 2.82
N THR A 34 -14.23 9.22 2.09
CA THR A 34 -15.17 9.70 1.06
C THR A 34 -14.89 9.09 -0.32
N ASP A 35 -13.79 8.34 -0.47
CA ASP A 35 -13.48 7.63 -1.71
C ASP A 35 -14.50 6.50 -1.92
N PRO A 36 -15.17 6.39 -3.09
CA PRO A 36 -16.08 5.29 -3.40
C PRO A 36 -15.45 3.90 -3.20
N GLU A 37 -14.13 3.78 -3.41
CA GLU A 37 -13.38 2.53 -3.25
C GLU A 37 -12.99 2.24 -1.79
N PHE A 38 -13.22 3.18 -0.86
CA PHE A 38 -12.79 3.06 0.55
C PHE A 38 -13.35 1.83 1.25
N SER A 39 -14.64 1.55 1.04
CA SER A 39 -15.34 0.42 1.67
C SER A 39 -14.70 -0.93 1.33
N GLY A 40 -14.06 -1.04 0.15
CA GLY A 40 -13.35 -2.24 -0.29
C GLY A 40 -12.01 -2.47 0.43
N THR A 41 -11.42 -1.44 1.02
CA THR A 41 -10.06 -1.49 1.60
C THR A 41 -10.00 -2.27 2.92
N GLY A 42 -11.11 -2.36 3.65
CA GLY A 42 -11.15 -2.91 5.00
C GLY A 42 -10.54 -2.02 6.08
N LEU A 43 -10.11 -0.81 5.73
CA LEU A 43 -9.66 0.20 6.69
C LEU A 43 -10.87 0.81 7.42
N LYS A 44 -10.71 1.11 8.70
CA LYS A 44 -11.79 1.68 9.53
C LYS A 44 -11.88 3.20 9.42
N VAL A 45 -10.76 3.85 9.13
CA VAL A 45 -10.62 5.31 9.13
C VAL A 45 -9.71 5.74 7.98
N ALA A 46 -9.79 7.03 7.64
CA ALA A 46 -8.89 7.64 6.69
C ALA A 46 -7.44 7.34 7.08
N SER A 47 -6.64 6.95 6.09
CA SER A 47 -5.26 6.50 6.30
C SER A 47 -4.39 6.96 5.14
N LYS A 48 -3.08 6.87 5.29
CA LYS A 48 -2.13 7.08 4.21
C LYS A 48 -1.26 5.85 3.98
N VAL A 49 -0.98 5.58 2.72
CA VAL A 49 -0.03 4.56 2.28
C VAL A 49 1.33 5.23 2.15
N ARG A 50 2.36 4.60 2.72
CA ARG A 50 3.76 5.05 2.66
C ARG A 50 4.52 4.21 1.66
N VAL A 51 4.58 4.67 0.41
CA VAL A 51 5.09 3.89 -0.72
C VAL A 51 6.61 3.71 -0.65
N SER A 52 7.33 4.68 -0.10
CA SER A 52 8.78 4.57 0.14
C SER A 52 9.16 3.65 1.31
N ARG A 53 8.21 3.30 2.18
CA ARG A 53 8.43 2.41 3.33
C ARG A 53 8.05 1.01 2.89
N ILE A 54 9.02 0.27 2.36
CA ILE A 54 8.85 -1.10 1.89
C ILE A 54 9.64 -2.06 2.78
N VAL A 55 9.02 -3.21 3.08
CA VAL A 55 9.69 -4.33 3.76
C VAL A 55 9.30 -5.65 3.08
N THR A 56 10.23 -6.59 3.04
CA THR A 56 9.97 -7.98 2.65
C THR A 56 9.89 -8.82 3.91
N LEU A 57 8.85 -9.64 4.02
CA LEU A 57 8.63 -10.50 5.16
C LEU A 57 8.11 -11.87 4.74
N GLU A 58 8.32 -12.87 5.59
CA GLU A 58 7.73 -14.18 5.37
C GLU A 58 6.20 -14.11 5.52
N ARG A 59 5.49 -14.70 4.55
CA ARG A 59 4.03 -14.72 4.43
C ARG A 59 3.32 -15.28 5.65
N ARG A 60 3.96 -16.20 6.40
CA ARG A 60 3.44 -16.75 7.66
C ARG A 60 3.22 -15.70 8.75
N LEU A 61 3.88 -14.53 8.66
CA LEU A 61 3.67 -13.41 9.58
C LEU A 61 2.39 -12.63 9.28
N ILE A 62 1.77 -12.81 8.10
CA ILE A 62 0.47 -12.20 7.78
C ILE A 62 -0.63 -12.99 8.47
N THR A 63 -1.31 -12.34 9.42
CA THR A 63 -2.38 -12.97 10.20
C THR A 63 -3.70 -13.03 9.45
N ARG A 64 -4.06 -11.97 8.70
CA ARG A 64 -5.31 -11.91 7.93
C ARG A 64 -5.26 -10.87 6.81
N ARG A 65 -6.13 -11.07 5.82
CA ARG A 65 -6.49 -10.04 4.83
C ARG A 65 -7.66 -9.21 5.37
N ILE A 66 -7.54 -7.88 5.32
CA ILE A 66 -8.61 -6.97 5.76
C ILE A 66 -9.50 -6.47 4.61
N GLY A 67 -8.96 -6.40 3.39
CA GLY A 67 -9.68 -5.94 2.20
C GLY A 67 -8.80 -5.93 0.96
N LYS A 68 -9.09 -5.03 0.02
CA LYS A 68 -8.33 -4.79 -1.20
C LYS A 68 -8.41 -3.32 -1.61
N LEU A 69 -7.32 -2.81 -2.18
CA LEU A 69 -7.37 -1.51 -2.84
C LEU A 69 -8.22 -1.62 -4.12
N GLY A 70 -8.97 -0.56 -4.41
CA GLY A 70 -9.71 -0.41 -5.66
C GLY A 70 -8.78 -0.09 -6.84
N ILE A 71 -9.35 0.05 -8.04
CA ILE A 71 -8.55 0.20 -9.25
C ILE A 71 -7.87 1.56 -9.30
N ASN A 72 -8.54 2.63 -8.86
CA ASN A 72 -7.96 3.97 -8.83
C ASN A 72 -6.86 4.06 -7.77
N GLN A 73 -7.09 3.43 -6.61
CA GLN A 73 -6.08 3.35 -5.54
C GLN A 73 -4.83 2.56 -5.98
N ILE A 74 -5.00 1.46 -6.72
CA ILE A 74 -3.87 0.70 -7.28
C ILE A 74 -3.12 1.52 -8.34
N GLN A 75 -3.82 2.25 -9.21
CA GLN A 75 -3.19 3.13 -10.18
C GLN A 75 -2.37 4.23 -9.50
N GLN A 76 -2.89 4.82 -8.43
CA GLN A 76 -2.18 5.82 -7.64
C GLN A 76 -0.94 5.23 -6.95
N LEU A 77 -1.06 4.04 -6.36
CA LEU A 77 0.07 3.31 -5.79
C LEU A 77 1.16 3.06 -6.85
N ASN A 78 0.80 2.56 -8.02
CA ASN A 78 1.75 2.27 -9.11
C ASN A 78 2.46 3.54 -9.58
N LYS A 79 1.71 4.63 -9.78
CA LYS A 79 2.30 5.93 -10.17
C LYS A 79 3.35 6.40 -9.17
N ILE A 80 3.04 6.30 -7.88
CA ILE A 80 3.96 6.74 -6.82
C ILE A 80 5.14 5.78 -6.69
N LEU A 81 4.94 4.46 -6.85
CA LEU A 81 6.03 3.47 -6.88
C LEU A 81 7.03 3.81 -7.99
N THR A 82 6.55 3.98 -9.22
CA THR A 82 7.39 4.33 -10.38
C THR A 82 8.17 5.62 -10.14
N THR A 83 7.51 6.64 -9.59
CA THR A 83 8.15 7.93 -9.30
C THR A 83 9.18 7.83 -8.17
N THR A 84 8.85 7.12 -7.08
CA THR A 84 9.67 7.00 -5.87
C THR A 84 10.94 6.19 -6.14
N PHE A 85 10.84 5.13 -6.94
CA PHE A 85 11.94 4.20 -7.21
C PHE A 85 12.59 4.38 -8.58
N GLN A 86 12.21 5.41 -9.34
CA GLN A 86 12.74 5.73 -10.67
C GLN A 86 12.66 4.53 -11.63
N LEU A 87 11.51 3.86 -11.62
CA LEU A 87 11.22 2.68 -12.44
C LEU A 87 10.58 3.04 -13.79
#